data_AF-A0A960LK37-F1
#
_entry.id   AF-A0A960LK37-F1
#
_cell.length_a   1.000
_cell.length_b   1.000
_cell.length_c   1.000
_cell.angle_alpha   90.00
_cell.angle_beta   90.00
_cell.angle_gamma   90.00
#
_symmetry.space_group_name_H-M   'P 1'
#
loop_
_entity.id
_entity.type
_entity.pdbx_description
1 polymer ?
#
loop_
_entity_poly.entity_id
_entity_poly.type
_entity_poly.pdbx_seq_one_letter_code
_entity_poly.pdbx_strand_id
1 'polypeptide(L)'
;MSWYYAIRDQKYGPITATQMTELSRSGTLTSGDLVWREGIADWLPLHQAADQIYTESAAIETGAVGGDVAPVETATCAFSDRILPKTELVPYGDRWIDPQHKDDFIQRLMETGETSLESATEHAAIPVGFWWRVLGAFIDYFVVIIPAMLFMVPYYITSAGHAVSTNPENPFNGWTLAMGLTYAFGALGSNGVVAVYHTWMLGKYRATVGKMAIGAIVVSPDGSQLSYGRSFCRWLTHAFVNGIILALCVGISFGLGVALMAGIGISVGDDNPGAMISGIVVMFGMIVGGFLVGMFPYWMAAFDVEKRTLHDRICSTRVIKKL
;
A
#
# COMPACT_ATOMS: atom_id res chain seq x y z
N MET A 1 -19.36 -31.52 -29.07
CA MET A 1 -20.52 -30.62 -28.81
C MET A 1 -19.99 -29.20 -28.69
N SER A 2 -20.79 -28.19 -29.03
CA SER A 2 -20.37 -26.79 -29.06
C SER A 2 -20.89 -26.04 -27.83
N TRP A 3 -20.01 -25.26 -27.21
CA TRP A 3 -20.31 -24.43 -26.04
C TRP A 3 -20.26 -22.94 -26.39
N TYR A 4 -21.02 -22.14 -25.64
CA TYR A 4 -21.07 -20.69 -25.70
C TYR A 4 -20.85 -20.12 -24.31
N TYR A 5 -20.28 -18.92 -24.22
CA TYR A 5 -20.06 -18.24 -22.97
C TYR A 5 -20.43 -16.75 -23.09
N ALA A 6 -20.70 -16.09 -21.96
CA ALA A 6 -21.00 -14.67 -21.89
C ALA A 6 -20.11 -13.97 -20.87
N ILE A 7 -19.46 -12.89 -21.29
CA ILE A 7 -18.66 -12.00 -20.43
C ILE A 7 -19.23 -10.60 -20.60
N ARG A 8 -19.59 -9.92 -19.50
CA ARG A 8 -20.14 -8.56 -19.49
C ARG A 8 -21.29 -8.38 -20.50
N ASP A 9 -22.25 -9.30 -20.46
CA ASP A 9 -23.44 -9.34 -21.34
C ASP A 9 -23.19 -9.55 -22.84
N GLN A 10 -21.94 -9.77 -23.25
CA GLN A 10 -21.60 -10.09 -24.63
C GLN A 10 -21.39 -11.60 -24.79
N LYS A 11 -22.08 -12.19 -25.77
CA LYS A 11 -22.06 -13.63 -26.05
C LYS A 11 -20.94 -13.98 -27.04
N TYR A 12 -20.25 -15.07 -26.76
CA TYR A 12 -19.15 -15.60 -27.55
C TYR A 12 -19.33 -17.11 -27.79
N GLY A 13 -18.83 -17.61 -28.92
CA GLY A 13 -18.95 -19.01 -29.34
C GLY A 13 -19.40 -19.14 -30.80
N PRO A 14 -19.53 -20.36 -31.33
CA PRO A 14 -19.32 -21.65 -30.66
C PRO A 14 -17.84 -21.98 -30.45
N ILE A 15 -17.50 -22.53 -29.29
CA ILE A 15 -16.16 -23.07 -28.98
C ILE A 15 -16.26 -24.52 -28.48
N THR A 16 -15.15 -25.24 -28.52
CA THR A 16 -15.04 -26.62 -28.01
C THR A 16 -14.85 -26.66 -26.49
N ALA A 17 -15.09 -27.81 -25.86
CA ALA A 17 -14.83 -27.99 -24.44
C ALA A 17 -13.35 -27.74 -24.09
N THR A 18 -12.41 -28.18 -24.93
CA THR A 18 -10.98 -27.94 -24.77
C THR A 18 -10.65 -26.44 -24.75
N GLN A 19 -11.16 -25.68 -25.73
CA GLN A 19 -10.99 -24.22 -25.74
C GLN A 19 -11.62 -23.54 -24.52
N MET A 20 -12.76 -24.04 -24.03
CA MET A 20 -13.39 -23.53 -22.82
C MET A 20 -12.51 -23.75 -21.58
N THR A 21 -11.91 -24.93 -21.44
CA THR A 21 -10.97 -25.21 -20.34
C THR A 21 -9.71 -24.36 -20.42
N GLU A 22 -9.19 -24.07 -21.62
CA GLU A 22 -8.06 -23.14 -21.81
C GLU A 22 -8.42 -21.72 -21.36
N LEU A 23 -9.62 -21.24 -21.70
CA LEU A 23 -10.10 -19.94 -21.25
C LEU A 23 -10.25 -19.88 -19.72
N SER A 24 -10.70 -20.97 -19.09
CA SER A 24 -10.75 -21.08 -17.64
C SER A 24 -9.36 -21.11 -16.99
N ARG A 25 -8.43 -21.91 -17.54
CA ARG A 25 -7.02 -21.98 -17.09
C ARG A 25 -6.29 -20.64 -17.21
N SER A 26 -6.55 -19.90 -18.29
CA SER A 26 -5.98 -18.56 -18.51
C SER A 26 -6.54 -17.49 -17.56
N GLY A 27 -7.66 -17.76 -16.89
CA GLY A 27 -8.38 -16.79 -16.06
C GLY A 27 -9.24 -15.80 -16.84
N THR A 28 -9.44 -16.02 -18.15
CA THR A 28 -10.37 -15.22 -18.95
C THR A 28 -11.82 -15.52 -18.58
N LEU A 29 -12.10 -16.76 -18.18
CA LEU A 29 -13.39 -17.18 -17.62
C LEU A 29 -13.26 -17.56 -16.15
N THR A 30 -14.19 -17.06 -15.35
CA THR A 30 -14.26 -17.19 -13.89
C THR A 30 -15.49 -17.99 -13.47
N SER A 31 -15.54 -18.38 -12.20
CA SER A 31 -16.58 -19.28 -11.68
C SER A 31 -18.03 -18.78 -11.83
N GLY A 32 -18.21 -17.47 -11.87
CA GLY A 32 -19.51 -16.81 -12.02
C GLY A 32 -19.93 -16.54 -13.46
N ASP A 33 -19.03 -16.67 -14.43
CA ASP A 33 -19.35 -16.38 -15.84
C ASP A 33 -20.36 -17.38 -16.38
N LEU A 34 -21.26 -16.91 -17.23
CA LEU A 34 -22.37 -17.73 -17.74
C LEU A 34 -21.94 -18.52 -18.97
N VAL A 35 -22.28 -19.81 -18.98
CA VAL A 35 -22.07 -20.73 -20.09
C VAL A 35 -23.39 -21.36 -20.53
N TRP A 36 -23.44 -21.72 -21.80
CA TRP A 36 -24.61 -22.36 -22.40
C TRP A 36 -24.19 -23.33 -23.49
N ARG A 37 -25.00 -24.36 -23.70
CA ARG A 37 -24.89 -25.24 -24.86
C ARG A 37 -26.27 -25.64 -25.36
N GLU A 38 -26.28 -26.11 -26.59
CA GLU A 38 -27.49 -26.64 -27.22
C GLU A 38 -28.04 -27.82 -26.40
N GLY A 39 -29.30 -27.70 -25.97
CA GLY A 39 -29.99 -28.68 -25.12
C GLY A 39 -30.14 -28.29 -23.64
N ILE A 40 -29.55 -27.18 -23.19
CA ILE A 40 -29.80 -26.61 -21.85
C ILE A 40 -30.83 -25.46 -21.97
N ALA A 41 -31.81 -25.42 -21.05
CA ALA A 41 -32.90 -24.44 -21.08
C ALA A 41 -32.43 -22.99 -20.82
N ASP A 42 -31.60 -22.79 -19.80
CA ASP A 42 -31.11 -21.48 -19.37
C ASP A 42 -29.57 -21.42 -19.33
N TRP A 43 -29.01 -20.21 -19.32
CA TRP A 43 -27.58 -19.97 -19.11
C TRP A 43 -27.21 -20.34 -17.67
N LEU A 44 -26.17 -21.16 -17.51
CA LEU A 44 -25.73 -21.64 -16.20
C LEU A 44 -24.37 -21.02 -15.86
N PRO A 45 -24.10 -20.69 -14.58
CA PRO A 45 -22.76 -20.31 -14.15
C PRO A 45 -21.74 -21.41 -14.43
N LEU A 46 -20.50 -21.03 -14.76
CA LEU A 46 -19.44 -21.96 -15.14
C LEU A 46 -19.19 -23.03 -14.07
N HIS A 47 -19.24 -22.69 -12.78
CA HIS A 47 -19.04 -23.66 -11.70
C HIS A 47 -20.04 -24.82 -11.69
N GLN A 48 -21.23 -24.63 -12.26
CA GLN A 48 -22.25 -25.70 -12.33
C GLN A 48 -22.01 -26.64 -13.51
N ALA A 49 -21.38 -26.13 -14.58
CA ALA A 49 -21.11 -26.88 -15.80
C ALA A 49 -19.66 -27.37 -15.91
N ALA A 50 -18.77 -26.96 -14.99
CA ALA A 50 -17.34 -27.18 -15.11
C ALA A 50 -16.95 -28.66 -15.10
N ASP A 51 -17.47 -29.47 -14.17
CA ASP A 51 -17.19 -30.92 -14.11
C ASP A 51 -17.49 -31.59 -15.47
N GLN A 52 -18.59 -31.20 -16.10
CA GLN A 52 -18.97 -31.69 -17.41
C GLN A 52 -18.01 -31.21 -18.51
N ILE A 53 -17.69 -29.92 -18.54
CA ILE A 53 -16.80 -29.32 -19.55
C ILE A 53 -15.39 -29.93 -19.48
N TYR A 54 -14.86 -30.14 -18.27
CA TYR A 54 -13.54 -30.74 -18.07
C TYR A 54 -13.53 -32.22 -18.40
N THR A 55 -14.60 -32.96 -18.07
CA THR A 55 -14.75 -34.37 -18.47
C THR A 55 -14.85 -34.50 -20.00
N GLU A 56 -15.58 -33.60 -20.67
CA GLU A 56 -15.68 -33.56 -22.13
C GLU A 56 -14.32 -33.22 -22.77
N SER A 57 -13.55 -32.29 -22.22
CA SER A 57 -12.19 -32.00 -22.71
C SER A 57 -11.27 -33.20 -22.58
N ALA A 58 -11.26 -33.87 -21.42
CA ALA A 58 -10.45 -35.05 -21.19
C ALA A 58 -10.79 -36.19 -22.16
N ALA A 59 -12.07 -36.36 -22.50
CA ALA A 59 -12.51 -37.34 -23.49
C ALA A 59 -12.06 -37.00 -24.91
N ILE A 60 -12.07 -35.70 -25.28
CA ILE A 60 -11.57 -35.24 -26.58
C ILE A 60 -10.06 -35.45 -26.68
N GLU A 61 -9.30 -35.15 -25.62
CA GLU A 61 -7.84 -35.28 -25.59
C GLU A 61 -7.36 -36.73 -25.64
N THR A 62 -8.06 -37.64 -24.96
CA THR A 62 -7.71 -39.07 -24.90
C THR A 62 -8.22 -39.87 -26.11
N GLY A 63 -9.03 -39.25 -26.98
CA GLY A 63 -9.66 -39.93 -28.12
C GLY A 63 -10.63 -41.04 -27.71
N ALA A 64 -11.11 -41.03 -26.47
CA ALA A 64 -11.98 -42.07 -25.92
C ALA A 64 -13.37 -41.98 -26.55
N VAL A 65 -13.74 -42.99 -27.35
CA VAL A 65 -15.08 -43.12 -27.93
C VAL A 65 -15.89 -44.05 -27.04
N GLY A 66 -16.91 -43.51 -26.35
CA GLY A 66 -17.89 -44.32 -25.62
C GLY A 66 -17.89 -44.23 -24.09
N GLY A 67 -17.54 -43.09 -23.50
CA GLY A 67 -17.88 -42.81 -22.09
C GLY A 67 -16.98 -43.43 -21.01
N ASP A 68 -15.87 -44.06 -21.39
CA ASP A 68 -14.91 -44.67 -20.45
C ASP A 68 -14.01 -43.66 -19.70
N VAL A 69 -14.32 -42.36 -19.75
CA VAL A 69 -13.54 -41.33 -19.06
C VAL A 69 -14.12 -41.07 -17.68
N ALA A 70 -13.29 -41.26 -16.65
CA ALA A 70 -13.68 -40.96 -15.28
C ALA A 70 -14.12 -39.48 -15.16
N PRO A 71 -15.22 -39.19 -14.42
CA PRO A 71 -15.66 -37.82 -14.19
C PRO A 71 -14.54 -36.98 -13.57
N VAL A 72 -14.24 -35.84 -14.18
CA VAL A 72 -13.26 -34.89 -13.66
C VAL A 72 -13.95 -33.99 -12.64
N GLU A 73 -13.61 -34.16 -11.37
CA GLU A 73 -14.07 -33.26 -10.31
C GLU A 73 -13.27 -31.94 -10.33
N THR A 74 -13.99 -30.83 -10.39
CA THR A 74 -13.41 -29.50 -10.38
C THR A 74 -13.64 -28.81 -9.04
N ALA A 75 -12.85 -27.78 -8.78
CA ALA A 75 -13.08 -26.86 -7.67
C ALA A 75 -12.69 -25.43 -8.06
N THR A 76 -13.30 -24.46 -7.38
CA THR A 76 -12.99 -23.05 -7.54
C THR A 76 -11.79 -22.67 -6.67
N CYS A 77 -10.78 -22.05 -7.27
CA CYS A 77 -9.66 -21.48 -6.54
C CYS A 77 -10.13 -20.31 -5.67
N ALA A 78 -9.86 -20.35 -4.36
CA ALA A 78 -10.30 -19.32 -3.43
C ALA A 78 -9.61 -17.95 -3.63
N PHE A 79 -8.53 -17.89 -4.41
CA PHE A 79 -7.77 -16.67 -4.67
C PHE A 79 -8.05 -16.08 -6.06
N SER A 80 -8.12 -16.92 -7.10
CA SER A 80 -8.21 -16.48 -8.50
C SER A 80 -9.59 -16.68 -9.13
N ASP A 81 -10.53 -17.32 -8.44
CA ASP A 81 -11.87 -17.68 -8.94
C ASP A 81 -11.88 -18.55 -10.22
N ARG A 82 -10.71 -19.06 -10.61
CA ARG A 82 -10.56 -20.03 -11.69
C ARG A 82 -11.12 -21.37 -11.24
N ILE A 83 -11.75 -22.07 -12.17
CA ILE A 83 -12.18 -23.44 -11.94
C ILE A 83 -11.18 -24.36 -12.61
N LEU A 84 -10.56 -25.22 -11.81
CA LEU A 84 -9.56 -26.18 -12.27
C LEU A 84 -9.91 -27.57 -11.73
N PRO A 85 -9.40 -28.64 -12.34
CA PRO A 85 -9.49 -29.98 -11.77
C PRO A 85 -8.87 -30.01 -10.36
N LYS A 86 -9.51 -30.70 -9.41
CA LYS A 86 -8.99 -30.83 -8.03
C LYS A 86 -7.57 -31.40 -7.98
N THR A 87 -7.18 -32.19 -8.98
CA THR A 87 -5.83 -32.76 -9.11
C THR A 87 -4.75 -31.71 -9.37
N GLU A 88 -5.12 -30.54 -9.91
CA GLU A 88 -4.20 -29.43 -10.20
C GLU A 88 -4.19 -28.37 -9.10
N LEU A 89 -5.16 -28.43 -8.18
CA LEU A 89 -5.30 -27.51 -7.08
C LEU A 89 -4.61 -28.07 -5.84
N VAL A 90 -4.00 -27.18 -5.06
CA VAL A 90 -3.40 -27.52 -3.79
C VAL A 90 -4.45 -27.34 -2.69
N PRO A 91 -4.78 -28.38 -1.91
CA PRO A 91 -5.71 -28.26 -0.79
C PRO A 91 -5.04 -27.50 0.37
N TYR A 92 -5.78 -26.56 0.95
CA TYR A 92 -5.37 -25.81 2.13
C TYR A 92 -6.56 -25.67 3.10
N GLY A 93 -6.62 -26.53 4.12
CA GLY A 93 -7.80 -26.66 4.97
C GLY A 93 -9.01 -27.10 4.14
N ASP A 94 -10.09 -26.33 4.20
CA ASP A 94 -11.33 -26.59 3.44
C ASP A 94 -11.36 -25.89 2.06
N ARG A 95 -10.23 -25.31 1.61
CA ARG A 95 -10.14 -24.50 0.39
C ARG A 95 -9.16 -25.10 -0.62
N TRP A 96 -9.34 -24.72 -1.88
CA TRP A 96 -8.48 -25.10 -3.00
C TRP A 96 -7.77 -23.87 -3.55
N ILE A 97 -6.47 -23.98 -3.79
CA ILE A 97 -5.62 -22.88 -4.26
C ILE A 97 -4.87 -23.32 -5.51
N ASP A 98 -4.84 -22.47 -6.53
CA ASP A 98 -4.06 -22.77 -7.73
C ASP A 98 -2.55 -22.59 -7.48
N PRO A 99 -1.69 -23.36 -8.18
CA PRO A 99 -0.25 -23.28 -7.97
C PRO A 99 0.39 -21.93 -8.34
N GLN A 100 -0.20 -21.16 -9.26
CA GLN A 100 0.34 -19.87 -9.70
C GLN A 100 0.20 -18.80 -8.61
N HIS A 101 -0.85 -18.87 -7.80
CA HIS A 101 -1.13 -17.90 -6.74
C HIS A 101 -0.85 -18.43 -5.32
N LYS A 102 -0.20 -19.60 -5.21
CA LYS A 102 0.14 -20.21 -3.92
C LYS A 102 0.99 -19.29 -3.06
N ASP A 103 2.03 -18.68 -3.62
CA ASP A 103 2.95 -17.84 -2.85
C ASP A 103 2.27 -16.55 -2.36
N ASP A 104 1.44 -15.92 -3.19
CA ASP A 104 0.63 -14.76 -2.81
C ASP A 104 -0.39 -15.12 -1.73
N PHE A 105 -1.01 -16.29 -1.81
CA PHE A 105 -1.93 -16.79 -0.79
C PHE A 105 -1.21 -17.07 0.54
N ILE A 106 -0.05 -17.73 0.52
CA ILE A 106 0.76 -17.98 1.73
C ILE A 106 1.24 -16.66 2.32
N GLN A 107 1.70 -15.71 1.48
CA GLN A 107 2.04 -14.37 1.93
C GLN A 107 0.86 -13.69 2.63
N ARG A 108 -0.34 -13.71 2.03
CA ARG A 108 -1.55 -13.18 2.65
C ARG A 108 -1.84 -13.85 3.99
N LEU A 109 -1.77 -15.17 4.06
CA LEU A 109 -2.02 -15.91 5.30
C LEU A 109 -1.01 -15.53 6.41
N MET A 110 0.27 -15.40 6.08
CA MET A 110 1.30 -14.94 7.03
C MET A 110 1.06 -13.49 7.47
N GLU A 111 0.52 -12.64 6.60
CA GLU A 111 0.31 -11.22 6.85
C GLU A 111 -1.01 -10.87 7.57
N THR A 112 -2.07 -11.66 7.37
CA THR A 112 -3.41 -11.39 7.94
C THR A 112 -3.86 -12.42 8.97
N GLY A 113 -3.31 -13.64 8.97
CA GLY A 113 -3.72 -14.72 9.89
C GLY A 113 -5.16 -15.23 9.69
N GLU A 114 -5.92 -14.62 8.79
CA GLU A 114 -7.30 -15.00 8.46
C GLU A 114 -7.32 -16.09 7.38
N THR A 115 -7.97 -17.20 7.69
CA THR A 115 -8.29 -18.29 6.75
C THR A 115 -9.60 -18.03 5.98
N SER A 116 -10.35 -16.98 6.35
CA SER A 116 -11.63 -16.62 5.73
C SER A 116 -11.41 -15.70 4.53
N LEU A 117 -11.24 -16.29 3.36
CA LEU A 117 -11.49 -15.59 2.09
C LEU A 117 -13.00 -15.63 1.82
N GLU A 118 -13.66 -14.49 1.97
CA GLU A 118 -14.94 -14.25 1.30
C GLU A 118 -14.70 -14.27 -0.22
N SER A 119 -15.62 -14.89 -0.95
CA SER A 119 -15.64 -15.15 -2.40
C SER A 119 -14.83 -14.14 -3.24
N ALA A 120 -13.92 -14.63 -4.11
CA ALA A 120 -13.02 -13.82 -4.96
C ALA A 120 -13.72 -13.09 -6.13
N THR A 121 -15.03 -12.87 -6.00
CA THR A 121 -15.89 -12.17 -6.97
C THR A 121 -15.62 -10.66 -7.06
N GLU A 122 -14.86 -10.08 -6.14
CA GLU A 122 -14.18 -8.81 -6.37
C GLU A 122 -12.70 -9.09 -6.57
N HIS A 123 -12.08 -8.53 -7.60
CA HIS A 123 -10.62 -8.47 -7.71
C HIS A 123 -10.08 -7.83 -6.44
N ALA A 124 -9.77 -8.63 -5.43
CA ALA A 124 -9.44 -8.17 -4.09
C ALA A 124 -8.07 -7.51 -4.19
N ALA A 125 -8.10 -6.20 -4.44
CA ALA A 125 -6.91 -5.43 -4.75
C ALA A 125 -5.86 -5.64 -3.67
N ILE A 126 -4.74 -6.27 -4.02
CA ILE A 126 -3.75 -6.74 -3.05
C ILE A 126 -3.11 -5.51 -2.40
N PRO A 127 -3.34 -5.25 -1.10
CA PRO A 127 -2.80 -4.08 -0.45
C PRO A 127 -1.28 -4.21 -0.33
N VAL A 128 -0.57 -3.09 -0.52
CA VAL A 128 0.89 -3.09 -0.37
C VAL A 128 1.24 -3.05 1.11
N GLY A 129 2.05 -4.02 1.55
CA GLY A 129 2.53 -4.14 2.92
C GLY A 129 3.32 -2.94 3.43
N PHE A 130 3.46 -2.85 4.75
CA PHE A 130 4.09 -1.70 5.42
C PHE A 130 5.53 -1.44 4.98
N TRP A 131 6.41 -2.44 5.02
CA TRP A 131 7.84 -2.25 4.70
C TRP A 131 8.07 -1.88 3.23
N TRP A 132 7.23 -2.37 2.32
CA TRP A 132 7.28 -1.95 0.92
C TRP A 132 6.89 -0.48 0.76
N ARG A 133 5.91 0.01 1.53
CA ARG A 133 5.60 1.45 1.57
C ARG A 133 6.74 2.28 2.16
N VAL A 134 7.42 1.78 3.19
CA VAL A 134 8.62 2.42 3.76
C VAL A 134 9.70 2.54 2.70
N LEU A 135 9.98 1.47 1.95
CA LEU A 135 10.95 1.47 0.85
C LEU A 135 10.55 2.47 -0.25
N GLY A 136 9.29 2.45 -0.68
CA GLY A 136 8.78 3.41 -1.67
C GLY A 136 8.90 4.87 -1.20
N ALA A 137 8.57 5.14 0.06
CA ALA A 137 8.71 6.47 0.66
C ALA A 137 10.19 6.91 0.76
N PHE A 138 11.10 5.98 1.06
CA PHE A 138 12.54 6.23 1.08
C PHE A 138 13.07 6.61 -0.30
N ILE A 139 12.62 5.94 -1.36
CA ILE A 139 12.99 6.32 -2.74
C ILE A 139 12.41 7.70 -3.09
N ASP A 140 11.14 7.94 -2.77
CA ASP A 140 10.49 9.24 -3.00
C ASP A 140 11.22 10.38 -2.27
N TYR A 141 11.77 10.12 -1.08
CA TYR A 141 12.56 11.10 -0.33
C TYR A 141 13.77 11.58 -1.14
N PHE A 142 14.56 10.71 -1.76
CA PHE A 142 15.70 11.13 -2.58
C PHE A 142 15.30 11.89 -3.84
N VAL A 143 14.16 11.54 -4.45
CA VAL A 143 13.66 12.24 -5.63
C VAL A 143 13.28 13.68 -5.29
N VAL A 144 12.65 13.89 -4.13
CA VAL A 144 12.13 15.21 -3.74
C VAL A 144 13.16 16.05 -2.99
N ILE A 145 14.11 15.45 -2.27
CA ILE A 145 15.07 16.18 -1.43
C ILE A 145 15.98 17.10 -2.27
N ILE A 146 16.41 16.66 -3.45
CA ILE A 146 17.33 17.42 -4.31
C ILE A 146 16.71 18.76 -4.74
N PRO A 147 15.53 18.81 -5.39
CA PRO A 147 14.90 20.08 -5.73
C PRO A 147 14.45 20.87 -4.49
N ALA A 148 14.04 20.20 -3.40
CA ALA A 148 13.67 20.86 -2.16
C ALA A 148 14.85 21.58 -1.48
N MET A 149 16.06 21.02 -1.54
CA MET A 149 17.27 21.61 -0.96
C MET A 149 17.67 22.93 -1.63
N LEU A 150 17.39 23.11 -2.91
CA LEU A 150 17.68 24.35 -3.64
C LEU A 150 16.95 25.55 -3.02
N PHE A 151 15.75 25.35 -2.49
CA PHE A 151 15.00 26.40 -1.80
C PHE A 151 15.59 26.79 -0.44
N MET A 152 16.36 25.90 0.19
CA MET A 152 17.05 26.17 1.46
C MET A 152 18.41 26.85 1.29
N VAL A 153 18.94 26.98 0.06
CA VAL A 153 20.23 27.62 -0.21
C VAL A 153 20.33 29.05 0.35
N PRO A 154 19.32 29.94 0.18
CA PRO A 154 19.37 31.28 0.76
C PRO A 154 19.51 31.25 2.29
N TYR A 155 18.81 30.33 2.96
CA TYR A 155 18.91 30.15 4.41
C TYR A 155 20.31 29.75 4.83
N TYR A 156 20.94 28.79 4.13
CA TYR A 156 22.31 28.35 4.44
C TYR A 156 23.35 29.45 4.20
N ILE A 157 23.19 30.27 3.16
CA ILE A 157 24.07 31.41 2.90
C ILE A 157 23.94 32.46 4.01
N THR A 158 22.71 32.83 4.37
CA THR A 158 22.45 33.81 5.43
C THR A 158 22.92 33.32 6.79
N SER A 159 22.72 32.05 7.13
CA SER A 159 23.17 31.47 8.39
C SER A 159 24.70 31.38 8.47
N ALA A 160 25.37 30.97 7.39
CA ALA A 160 26.84 30.95 7.32
C ALA A 160 27.44 32.36 7.44
N GLY A 161 26.88 33.34 6.73
CA GLY A 161 27.30 34.74 6.84
C GLY A 161 27.10 35.30 8.25
N HIS A 162 25.98 34.97 8.90
CA HIS A 162 25.71 35.36 10.28
C HIS A 162 26.73 34.73 11.27
N ALA A 163 27.05 33.45 11.11
CA ALA A 163 28.01 32.74 11.95
C ALA A 163 29.42 33.34 11.90
N VAL A 164 29.82 33.93 10.77
CA VAL A 164 31.11 34.65 10.64
C VAL A 164 31.06 36.03 11.29
N SER A 165 29.88 36.62 11.46
CA SER A 165 29.69 38.01 11.89
C SER A 165 29.44 38.19 13.40
N THR A 166 29.07 37.13 14.13
CA THR A 166 28.64 37.26 15.53
C THR A 166 29.78 37.11 16.53
N ASN A 167 29.81 38.04 17.51
CA ASN A 167 30.61 37.90 18.71
C ASN A 167 29.92 36.92 19.69
N PRO A 168 30.66 36.00 20.35
CA PRO A 168 30.11 34.90 21.15
C PRO A 168 29.38 35.32 22.44
N GLU A 169 29.34 36.60 22.78
CA GLU A 169 28.92 37.09 24.10
C GLU A 169 27.39 37.24 24.28
N ASN A 170 26.57 37.11 23.22
CA ASN A 170 25.11 37.23 23.32
C ASN A 170 24.37 36.00 22.74
N PRO A 171 23.98 35.02 23.57
CA PRO A 171 23.33 33.78 23.12
C PRO A 171 21.91 33.99 22.53
N PHE A 172 21.27 35.14 22.79
CA PHE A 172 19.98 35.50 22.20
C PHE A 172 20.08 36.23 20.84
N ASN A 173 21.29 36.55 20.36
CA ASN A 173 21.51 37.27 19.10
C ASN A 173 21.65 36.36 17.87
N GLY A 174 21.42 35.04 18.03
CA GLY A 174 21.71 34.03 17.00
C GLY A 174 20.64 33.82 15.93
N TRP A 175 19.39 34.30 16.13
CA TRP A 175 18.33 34.20 15.13
C TRP A 175 17.91 35.59 14.65
N THR A 176 18.33 35.95 13.44
CA THR A 176 18.02 37.26 12.85
C THR A 176 16.72 37.24 12.05
N LEU A 177 16.12 38.41 11.83
CA LEU A 177 14.96 38.55 10.93
C LEU A 177 15.29 38.03 9.52
N ALA A 178 16.50 38.26 9.02
CA ALA A 178 16.95 37.76 7.73
C ALA A 178 16.98 36.22 7.67
N MET A 179 17.45 35.56 8.73
CA MET A 179 17.39 34.10 8.85
C MET A 179 15.95 33.60 8.91
N GLY A 180 15.08 34.29 9.64
CA GLY A 180 13.65 33.99 9.69
C GLY A 180 12.97 34.04 8.32
N LEU A 181 13.22 35.11 7.55
CA LEU A 181 12.63 35.29 6.23
C LEU A 181 13.16 34.26 5.21
N THR A 182 14.48 34.02 5.20
CA THR A 182 15.10 33.04 4.29
C THR A 182 14.72 31.61 4.64
N TYR A 183 14.61 31.28 5.93
CA TYR A 183 14.08 30.00 6.39
C TYR A 183 12.61 29.82 5.98
N ALA A 184 11.76 30.82 6.21
CA ALA A 184 10.35 30.76 5.81
C ALA A 184 10.20 30.55 4.30
N PHE A 185 10.98 31.28 3.49
CA PHE A 185 11.03 31.07 2.04
C PHE A 185 11.45 29.63 1.69
N GLY A 186 12.54 29.14 2.29
CA GLY A 186 13.04 27.80 2.01
C GLY A 186 12.08 26.69 2.45
N ALA A 187 11.46 26.84 3.62
CA ALA A 187 10.47 25.91 4.15
C ALA A 187 9.20 25.88 3.29
N LEU A 188 8.68 27.04 2.88
CA LEU A 188 7.50 27.10 2.00
C LEU A 188 7.80 26.56 0.61
N GLY A 189 8.96 26.93 0.04
CA GLY A 189 9.40 26.45 -1.27
C GLY A 189 9.59 24.94 -1.32
N SER A 190 10.31 24.39 -0.34
CA SER A 190 10.52 22.94 -0.22
C SER A 190 9.21 22.17 -0.06
N ASN A 191 8.27 22.64 0.77
CA ASN A 191 6.94 22.04 0.89
C ASN A 191 6.13 22.16 -0.41
N GLY A 192 6.25 23.28 -1.13
CA GLY A 192 5.65 23.48 -2.44
C GLY A 192 6.14 22.46 -3.47
N VAL A 193 7.45 22.18 -3.51
CA VAL A 193 8.03 21.13 -4.37
C VAL A 193 7.43 19.76 -4.05
N VAL A 194 7.36 19.40 -2.76
CA VAL A 194 6.76 18.13 -2.32
C VAL A 194 5.28 18.04 -2.74
N ALA A 195 4.54 19.14 -2.61
CA ALA A 195 3.12 19.23 -2.97
C ALA A 195 2.89 19.01 -4.46
N VAL A 196 3.66 19.72 -5.29
CA VAL A 196 3.58 19.63 -6.75
C VAL A 196 3.97 18.21 -7.19
N TYR A 197 5.08 17.68 -6.67
CA TYR A 197 5.53 16.32 -6.98
C TYR A 197 4.43 15.28 -6.70
N HIS A 198 3.91 15.24 -5.48
CA HIS A 198 2.90 14.25 -5.11
C HIS A 198 1.61 14.43 -5.92
N THR A 199 1.08 15.66 -5.98
CA THR A 199 -0.18 15.95 -6.67
C THR A 199 -0.11 15.62 -8.15
N TRP A 200 0.98 16.01 -8.83
CA TRP A 200 1.17 15.74 -10.25
C TRP A 200 1.38 14.25 -10.54
N MET A 201 2.23 13.58 -9.76
CA MET A 201 2.55 12.17 -9.97
C MET A 201 1.34 11.25 -9.73
N LEU A 202 0.61 11.49 -8.63
CA LEU A 202 -0.62 10.75 -8.32
C LEU A 202 -1.71 11.02 -9.37
N GLY A 203 -1.88 12.28 -9.76
CA GLY A 203 -2.90 12.67 -10.73
C GLY A 203 -2.63 12.15 -12.15
N LYS A 204 -1.38 12.03 -12.59
CA LYS A 204 -1.03 11.56 -13.95
C LYS A 204 -0.70 10.07 -14.02
N TYR A 205 0.14 9.57 -13.12
CA TYR A 205 0.72 8.23 -13.19
C TYR A 205 0.13 7.24 -12.18
N ARG A 206 -0.82 7.67 -11.33
CA ARG A 206 -1.42 6.87 -10.24
C ARG A 206 -0.42 6.38 -9.19
N ALA A 207 0.82 6.86 -9.23
CA ALA A 207 1.88 6.46 -8.33
C ALA A 207 2.98 7.53 -8.32
N THR A 208 3.71 7.62 -7.21
CA THR A 208 4.96 8.37 -7.13
C THR A 208 6.11 7.51 -7.65
N VAL A 209 7.30 8.08 -7.92
CA VAL A 209 8.44 7.34 -8.47
C VAL A 209 8.81 6.16 -7.57
N GLY A 210 8.86 6.36 -6.25
CA GLY A 210 9.15 5.30 -5.29
C GLY A 210 8.08 4.22 -5.27
N LYS A 211 6.80 4.59 -5.40
CA LYS A 211 5.71 3.61 -5.51
C LYS A 211 5.75 2.84 -6.83
N MET A 212 6.13 3.48 -7.94
CA MET A 212 6.31 2.79 -9.21
C MET A 212 7.47 1.79 -9.15
N ALA A 213 8.56 2.14 -8.47
CA ALA A 213 9.71 1.26 -8.31
C ALA A 213 9.38 -0.05 -7.59
N ILE A 214 8.41 -0.04 -6.67
CA ILE A 214 7.94 -1.23 -5.94
C ILE A 214 6.69 -1.86 -6.56
N GLY A 215 6.24 -1.41 -7.74
CA GLY A 215 5.03 -1.94 -8.39
C GLY A 215 3.72 -1.59 -7.69
N ALA A 216 3.67 -0.47 -6.95
CA ALA A 216 2.49 0.01 -6.23
C ALA A 216 1.76 1.12 -6.99
N ILE A 217 0.43 1.09 -6.96
CA ILE A 217 -0.44 2.15 -7.46
C ILE A 217 -1.40 2.62 -6.37
N VAL A 218 -1.87 3.85 -6.52
CA VAL A 218 -2.84 4.48 -5.62
C VAL A 218 -4.15 4.70 -6.36
N VAL A 219 -5.22 4.16 -5.80
CA VAL A 219 -6.56 4.18 -6.39
C VAL A 219 -7.60 4.70 -5.40
N SER A 220 -8.71 5.17 -5.95
CA SER A 220 -9.94 5.45 -5.21
C SER A 220 -10.62 4.13 -4.76
N PRO A 221 -11.64 4.16 -3.88
CA PRO A 221 -12.30 2.95 -3.38
C PRO A 221 -12.98 2.13 -4.49
N ASP A 222 -13.42 2.80 -5.55
CA ASP A 222 -13.98 2.29 -6.79
C ASP A 222 -12.91 1.81 -7.80
N GLY A 223 -11.62 1.82 -7.43
CA GLY A 223 -10.51 1.41 -8.30
C GLY A 223 -10.11 2.45 -9.36
N SER A 224 -10.87 3.55 -9.48
CA SER A 224 -10.57 4.63 -10.42
C SER A 224 -9.32 5.42 -10.04
N GLN A 225 -8.80 6.16 -11.03
CA GLN A 225 -7.70 7.10 -10.84
C GLN A 225 -8.06 8.21 -9.86
N LEU A 226 -7.10 8.63 -9.05
CA LEU A 226 -7.27 9.80 -8.20
C LEU A 226 -7.37 11.08 -9.05
N SER A 227 -8.34 11.93 -8.72
CA SER A 227 -8.37 13.30 -9.21
C SER A 227 -7.20 14.10 -8.63
N TYR A 228 -6.79 15.18 -9.31
CA TYR A 228 -5.76 16.09 -8.80
C TYR A 228 -6.16 16.70 -7.45
N GLY A 229 -7.45 17.03 -7.26
CA GLY A 229 -7.97 17.55 -5.99
C GLY A 229 -7.82 16.54 -4.84
N ARG A 230 -8.22 15.27 -5.07
CA ARG A 230 -8.06 14.21 -4.05
C ARG A 230 -6.58 13.92 -3.78
N SER A 231 -5.74 13.99 -4.80
CA SER A 231 -4.28 13.83 -4.68
C SER A 231 -3.64 14.95 -3.85
N PHE A 232 -4.06 16.19 -4.05
CA PHE A 232 -3.63 17.34 -3.26
C PHE A 232 -4.11 17.25 -1.81
N CYS A 233 -5.39 16.90 -1.58
CA CYS A 233 -5.89 16.66 -0.22
C CYS A 233 -5.10 15.58 0.50
N ARG A 234 -4.75 14.49 -0.19
CA ARG A 234 -3.91 13.42 0.34
C ARG A 234 -2.54 13.94 0.78
N TRP A 235 -1.89 14.77 -0.05
CA TRP A 235 -0.63 15.43 0.34
C TRP A 235 -0.83 16.35 1.55
N LEU A 236 -1.88 17.17 1.55
CA LEU A 236 -2.18 18.12 2.62
C LEU A 236 -2.37 17.41 3.97
N THR A 237 -3.16 16.33 3.99
CA THR A 237 -3.34 15.50 5.19
C THR A 237 -2.02 14.86 5.61
N HIS A 238 -1.26 14.32 4.65
CA HIS A 238 0.03 13.72 4.96
C HIS A 238 1.04 14.73 5.55
N ALA A 239 1.18 15.91 4.95
CA ALA A 239 2.15 16.92 5.35
C ALA A 239 1.76 17.60 6.67
N PHE A 240 0.50 18.03 6.79
CA PHE A 240 0.06 18.85 7.93
C PHE A 240 -0.53 18.02 9.05
N VAL A 241 -1.48 17.11 8.78
CA VAL A 241 -2.15 16.37 9.86
C VAL A 241 -1.17 15.43 10.55
N ASN A 242 -0.45 14.60 9.79
CA ASN A 242 0.56 13.72 10.39
C ASN A 242 1.72 14.53 10.99
N GLY A 243 2.10 15.66 10.37
CA GLY A 243 3.14 16.55 10.87
C GLY A 243 2.79 17.20 12.21
N ILE A 244 1.54 17.68 12.35
CA ILE A 244 1.02 18.26 13.60
C ILE A 244 0.92 17.20 14.68
N ILE A 245 0.42 16.00 14.38
CA ILE A 245 0.38 14.90 15.35
C ILE A 245 1.78 14.57 15.87
N LEU A 246 2.74 14.43 14.95
CA LEU A 246 4.14 14.19 15.32
C LEU A 246 4.71 15.32 16.18
N ALA A 247 4.51 16.57 15.77
CA ALA A 247 5.02 17.74 16.48
C ALA A 247 4.42 17.87 17.89
N LEU A 248 3.12 17.60 18.05
CA LEU A 248 2.46 17.60 19.35
C LEU A 248 3.00 16.49 20.25
N CYS A 249 3.13 15.26 19.76
CA CYS A 249 3.67 14.16 20.55
C CYS A 249 5.11 14.42 20.99
N VAL A 250 5.98 14.85 20.07
CA VAL A 250 7.38 15.19 20.38
C VAL A 250 7.45 16.38 21.35
N GLY A 251 6.64 17.41 21.13
CA GLY A 251 6.61 18.61 21.98
C GLY A 251 6.12 18.31 23.41
N ILE A 252 5.06 17.52 23.55
CA ILE A 252 4.55 17.08 24.85
C ILE A 252 5.59 16.22 25.57
N SER A 253 6.19 15.24 24.88
CA SER A 253 7.22 14.40 25.49
C SER A 253 8.46 15.21 25.89
N PHE A 254 8.89 16.16 25.08
CA PHE A 254 9.97 17.08 25.44
C PHE A 254 9.64 17.89 26.69
N GLY A 255 8.45 18.50 26.75
CA GLY A 255 7.99 19.26 27.92
C GLY A 255 7.89 18.41 29.18
N LEU A 256 7.40 17.17 29.07
CA LEU A 256 7.37 16.20 30.18
C LEU A 256 8.78 15.81 30.62
N GLY A 257 9.73 15.65 29.69
CA GLY A 257 11.13 15.41 29.99
C GLY A 257 11.73 16.54 30.81
N VAL A 258 11.52 17.79 30.39
CA VAL A 258 11.97 18.97 31.14
C VAL A 258 11.32 19.05 32.52
N ALA A 259 10.02 18.79 32.63
CA ALA A 259 9.32 18.82 33.91
C ALA A 259 9.78 17.70 34.86
N LEU A 260 10.00 16.49 34.34
CA LEU A 260 10.53 15.37 35.11
C LEU A 260 11.91 15.71 35.66
N MET A 261 12.80 16.18 34.80
CA MET A 261 14.15 16.62 35.13
C MET A 261 14.19 17.66 36.24
N ALA A 262 13.32 18.69 36.14
CA ALA A 262 13.16 19.69 37.18
C ALA A 262 12.65 19.09 38.51
N GLY A 263 11.70 18.15 38.45
CA GLY A 263 11.12 17.50 39.64
C GLY A 263 12.08 16.58 40.40
N ILE A 264 13.06 15.98 39.71
CA ILE A 264 14.10 15.13 40.31
C ILE A 264 15.45 15.86 40.52
N GLY A 265 15.49 17.16 40.26
CA GLY A 265 16.66 18.01 40.51
C GLY A 265 17.85 17.76 39.57
N ILE A 266 17.62 17.22 38.36
CA ILE A 266 18.69 17.06 37.37
C ILE A 266 18.81 18.33 36.53
N SER A 267 19.98 18.96 36.58
CA SER A 267 20.35 20.12 35.77
C SER A 267 21.29 19.71 34.63
N VAL A 268 20.98 20.10 33.39
CA VAL A 268 21.87 19.90 32.22
C VAL A 268 23.01 20.93 32.18
N GLY A 269 23.14 21.78 33.20
CA GLY A 269 24.21 22.77 33.33
C GLY A 269 25.12 22.56 34.54
N ASP A 270 24.99 21.45 35.27
CA ASP A 270 25.90 21.15 36.38
C ASP A 270 27.25 20.64 35.86
N ASP A 271 28.34 21.08 36.49
CA ASP A 271 29.70 20.59 36.22
C ASP A 271 29.89 19.09 36.56
N ASN A 272 28.87 18.46 37.13
CA ASN A 272 28.83 17.04 37.45
C ASN A 272 28.49 16.20 36.19
N PRO A 273 29.44 15.40 35.66
CA PRO A 273 29.21 14.58 34.47
C PRO A 273 28.07 13.57 34.63
N GLY A 274 27.84 13.06 35.85
CA GLY A 274 26.77 12.09 36.11
C GLY A 274 25.37 12.69 35.99
N ALA A 275 25.19 13.94 36.45
CA ALA A 275 23.93 14.66 36.31
C ALA A 275 23.66 15.00 34.83
N MET A 276 24.69 15.45 34.11
CA MET A 276 24.61 15.74 32.69
C MET A 276 24.23 14.50 31.86
N ILE A 277 24.88 13.35 32.09
CA ILE A 277 24.57 12.09 31.40
C ILE A 277 23.14 11.64 31.70
N SER A 278 22.73 11.67 32.96
CA SER A 278 21.37 11.30 33.37
C SER A 278 20.33 12.17 32.67
N GLY A 279 20.62 13.46 32.53
CA GLY A 279 19.77 14.39 31.81
C GLY A 279 19.63 14.13 30.33
N ILE A 280 20.75 13.87 29.66
CA ILE A 280 20.76 13.51 28.24
C ILE A 280 19.96 12.22 28.01
N VAL A 281 20.12 11.21 28.88
CA VAL A 281 19.41 9.93 28.77
C VAL A 281 17.90 10.13 28.92
N VAL A 282 17.45 10.90 29.92
CA VAL A 282 16.02 11.20 30.12
C VAL A 282 15.45 11.95 28.91
N MET A 283 16.12 12.99 28.44
CA MET A 283 15.67 13.77 27.28
C MET A 283 15.64 12.94 26.00
N PHE A 284 16.66 12.11 25.78
CA PHE A 284 16.71 11.20 24.65
C PHE A 284 15.56 10.19 24.70
N GLY A 285 15.33 9.54 25.84
CA GLY A 285 14.24 8.59 26.01
C GLY A 285 12.86 9.23 25.77
N MET A 286 12.66 10.45 26.25
CA MET A 286 11.41 11.19 26.04
C MET A 286 11.22 11.59 24.58
N ILE A 287 12.24 12.12 23.90
CA ILE A 287 12.16 12.50 22.49
C ILE A 287 11.89 11.27 21.60
N VAL A 288 12.61 10.17 21.85
CA VAL A 288 12.40 8.90 21.12
C VAL A 288 10.99 8.37 21.37
N GLY A 289 10.51 8.38 22.62
CA GLY A 289 9.15 7.98 22.95
C GLY A 289 8.09 8.83 22.23
N GLY A 290 8.24 10.16 22.26
CA GLY A 290 7.36 11.09 21.56
C GLY A 290 7.38 10.89 20.05
N PHE A 291 8.54 10.58 19.47
CA PHE A 291 8.67 10.28 18.05
C PHE A 291 7.96 8.98 17.67
N LEU A 292 8.15 7.90 18.44
CA LEU A 292 7.51 6.60 18.18
C LEU A 292 5.99 6.70 18.25
N VAL A 293 5.47 7.37 19.28
CA VAL A 293 4.03 7.62 19.45
C VAL A 293 3.51 8.52 18.33
N GLY A 294 4.21 9.63 18.04
CA GLY A 294 3.84 10.58 16.99
C GLY A 294 3.89 10.00 15.58
N MET A 295 4.66 8.93 15.36
CA MET A 295 4.70 8.19 14.10
C MET A 295 3.46 7.32 13.86
N PHE A 296 2.57 7.13 14.84
CA PHE A 296 1.37 6.27 14.73
C PHE A 296 0.59 6.39 13.40
N PRO A 297 0.36 7.60 12.83
CA PRO A 297 -0.31 7.75 11.54
C PRO A 297 0.32 6.96 10.37
N TYR A 298 1.63 6.66 10.45
CA TYR A 298 2.41 5.96 9.44
C TYR A 298 2.44 4.44 9.64
N TRP A 299 2.75 3.96 10.85
CA TRP A 299 2.85 2.51 11.12
C TRP A 299 1.51 1.84 11.42
N MET A 300 0.39 2.59 11.48
CA MET A 300 -0.96 2.02 11.48
C MET A 300 -1.19 1.05 10.31
N ALA A 301 -0.56 1.30 9.15
CA ALA A 301 -0.63 0.39 8.00
C ALA A 301 0.00 -0.99 8.25
N ALA A 302 0.82 -1.17 9.29
CA ALA A 302 1.36 -2.47 9.65
C ALA A 302 0.29 -3.41 10.22
N PHE A 303 -0.63 -2.87 11.02
CA PHE A 303 -1.66 -3.64 11.75
C PHE A 303 -3.04 -3.59 11.09
N ASP A 304 -3.24 -2.70 10.12
CA ASP A 304 -4.50 -2.57 9.40
C ASP A 304 -4.70 -3.71 8.39
N VAL A 305 -5.94 -4.23 8.27
CA VAL A 305 -6.28 -5.29 7.30
C VAL A 305 -6.16 -4.78 5.86
N GLU A 306 -6.62 -3.56 5.60
CA GLU A 306 -6.48 -2.90 4.28
C GLU A 306 -5.11 -2.20 4.10
N LYS A 307 -4.20 -2.33 5.08
CA LYS A 307 -2.89 -1.65 5.14
C LYS A 307 -2.99 -0.13 4.92
N ARG A 308 -4.08 0.51 5.37
CA ARG A 308 -4.32 1.96 5.22
C ARG A 308 -3.66 2.75 6.33
N THR A 309 -2.98 3.84 5.94
CA THR A 309 -2.48 4.86 6.87
C THR A 309 -3.54 5.91 7.20
N LEU A 310 -3.27 6.83 8.13
CA LEU A 310 -4.26 7.82 8.57
C LEU A 310 -4.73 8.72 7.41
N HIS A 311 -3.78 9.19 6.60
CA HIS A 311 -4.07 10.01 5.44
C HIS A 311 -4.79 9.22 4.34
N ASP A 312 -4.54 7.91 4.22
CA ASP A 312 -5.29 7.04 3.29
C ASP A 312 -6.78 6.98 3.68
N ARG A 313 -7.09 6.89 4.98
CA ARG A 313 -8.46 6.86 5.50
C ARG A 313 -9.18 8.18 5.28
N ILE A 314 -8.55 9.30 5.66
CA ILE A 314 -9.12 10.65 5.54
C ILE A 314 -9.44 10.98 4.07
N CYS A 315 -8.55 10.61 3.13
CA CYS A 315 -8.74 10.92 1.72
C CYS A 315 -9.44 9.80 0.92
N SER A 316 -9.86 8.73 1.59
CA SER A 316 -10.48 7.54 0.98
C SER A 316 -9.65 6.99 -0.19
N THR A 317 -8.39 6.67 0.06
CA THR A 317 -7.47 6.13 -0.95
C THR A 317 -6.96 4.75 -0.55
N ARG A 318 -6.54 3.95 -1.52
CA ARG A 318 -5.94 2.61 -1.32
C ARG A 318 -4.63 2.55 -2.08
N VAL A 319 -3.62 1.89 -1.51
CA VAL A 319 -2.37 1.60 -2.21
C VAL A 319 -2.28 0.09 -2.39
N ILE A 320 -2.29 -0.32 -3.65
CA ILE A 320 -2.44 -1.71 -4.06
C ILE A 320 -1.30 -2.08 -5.01
N LYS A 321 -0.95 -3.36 -5.10
CA LYS A 321 -0.02 -3.85 -6.12
C LYS A 321 -0.63 -3.63 -7.50
N LYS A 322 0.19 -3.21 -8.46
CA LYS A 322 -0.18 -3.14 -9.87
C LYS A 322 -0.18 -4.57 -10.41
N LEU A 323 -1.38 -5.12 -10.61
CA LEU A 323 -1.59 -6.38 -11.33
C LEU A 323 -1.22 -6.23 -12.81
#